data_AF-A0A2I1H9F7-F1
#
_entry.id   AF-A0A2I1H9F7-F1
#
_cell.length_a   1.000
_cell.length_b   1.000
_cell.length_c   1.000
_cell.angle_alpha   90.00
_cell.angle_beta   90.00
_cell.angle_gamma   90.00
#
_symmetry.space_group_name_H-M   'P 1'
#
loop_
_entity.id
_entity.type
_entity.pdbx_description
1 polymer ?
#
loop_
_entity_poly.entity_id
_entity_poly.type
_entity_poly.pdbx_seq_one_letter_code
_entity_poly.pdbx_strand_id
1 'polypeptide(L)'
;MYLNNSLISHGICNGTIGVVTDVNPLEDYARIAFSVRGSLVDIDIYKHTYHFNINGNNCNRSQFPLQNSFALTMHKTQGLTLPRVSST
;
A
#
# COMPACT_ATOMS: atom_id res chain seq x y z
N MET A 1 2.93 3.74 -1.56
CA MET A 1 1.55 3.51 -2.06
C MET A 1 0.94 2.27 -1.41
N TYR A 2 -0.30 2.36 -0.96
CA TYR A 2 -1.07 1.25 -0.38
C TYR A 2 -1.73 0.40 -1.47
N LEU A 3 -1.74 -0.93 -1.30
CA LEU A 3 -2.17 -1.91 -2.30
C LEU A 3 -3.41 -2.73 -1.91
N ASN A 4 -4.20 -2.26 -0.95
CA ASN A 4 -5.39 -2.94 -0.43
C ASN A 4 -6.54 -1.92 -0.25
N ASN A 5 -7.75 -2.39 0.02
CA ASN A 5 -8.93 -1.57 0.31
C ASN A 5 -9.48 -1.80 1.74
N SER A 6 -8.78 -2.54 2.60
CA SER A 6 -9.24 -2.83 3.97
C SER A 6 -9.36 -1.60 4.87
N LEU A 7 -8.77 -0.46 4.48
CA LEU A 7 -8.80 0.80 5.25
C LEU A 7 -9.72 1.87 4.64
N ILE A 8 -10.70 1.47 3.81
CA ILE A 8 -11.57 2.42 3.11
C ILE A 8 -12.38 3.32 4.05
N SER A 9 -12.70 2.84 5.26
CA SER A 9 -13.35 3.63 6.31
C SER A 9 -12.52 4.84 6.77
N HIS A 10 -11.21 4.79 6.59
CA HIS A 10 -10.27 5.89 6.87
C HIS A 10 -9.98 6.74 5.62
N GLY A 11 -10.67 6.47 4.50
CA GLY A 11 -10.40 7.12 3.21
C GLY A 11 -9.12 6.62 2.52
N ILE A 12 -8.54 5.51 2.97
CA ILE A 12 -7.33 4.90 2.42
C ILE A 12 -7.75 3.70 1.55
N CYS A 13 -7.39 3.72 0.28
CA CYS A 13 -7.73 2.68 -0.69
C CYS A 13 -6.51 2.29 -1.53
N ASN A 14 -6.70 1.34 -2.45
CA ASN A 14 -5.65 0.94 -3.36
C ASN A 14 -5.20 2.14 -4.22
N GLY A 15 -3.92 2.43 -4.20
CA GLY A 15 -3.34 3.60 -4.86
C GLY A 15 -3.10 4.79 -3.94
N THR A 16 -3.63 4.81 -2.71
CA THR A 16 -3.36 5.92 -1.77
C THR A 16 -1.86 5.99 -1.46
N ILE A 17 -1.25 7.15 -1.69
CA ILE A 17 0.16 7.40 -1.43
C ILE A 17 0.28 8.02 -0.03
N GLY A 18 1.18 7.46 0.77
CA GLY A 18 1.54 7.97 2.10
C GLY A 18 3.06 7.97 2.26
N VAL A 19 3.52 8.60 3.33
CA VAL A 19 4.94 8.70 3.72
C VAL A 19 5.17 7.81 4.93
N VAL A 20 6.22 7.00 4.87
CA VAL A 20 6.66 6.20 6.03
C VAL A 20 7.18 7.16 7.10
N THR A 21 6.61 7.09 8.29
CA THR A 21 6.99 7.92 9.44
C THR A 21 7.83 7.14 10.45
N ASP A 22 7.59 5.84 10.58
CA ASP A 22 8.37 4.93 11.42
C ASP A 22 8.34 3.49 10.92
N VAL A 23 9.30 2.67 11.33
CA VAL A 23 9.34 1.22 11.02
C VAL A 23 9.78 0.45 12.26
N ASN A 24 8.95 -0.50 12.70
CA ASN A 24 9.26 -1.36 13.83
C ASN A 24 9.38 -2.83 13.37
N PRO A 25 10.60 -3.36 13.25
CA PRO A 25 10.82 -4.75 12.83
C PRO A 25 10.51 -5.79 13.91
N LEU A 26 10.41 -5.40 15.19
CA LEU A 26 10.08 -6.33 16.28
C LEU A 26 8.57 -6.61 16.33
N GLU A 27 7.77 -5.57 16.11
CA GLU A 27 6.30 -5.66 16.07
C GLU A 27 5.75 -5.79 14.64
N ASP A 28 6.65 -5.85 13.66
CA ASP A 28 6.38 -6.15 12.25
C ASP A 28 5.38 -5.18 11.58
N TYR A 29 5.46 -3.90 11.94
CA TYR A 29 4.68 -2.82 11.33
C TYR A 29 5.54 -1.72 10.70
N ALA A 30 4.94 -1.02 9.73
CA ALA A 30 5.41 0.26 9.25
C ALA A 30 4.34 1.31 9.50
N ARG A 31 4.70 2.42 10.14
CA ARG A 31 3.78 3.52 10.41
C ARG A 31 3.78 4.47 9.23
N ILE A 32 2.59 4.78 8.71
CA ILE A 32 2.42 5.55 7.48
C ILE A 32 1.48 6.72 7.74
N ALA A 33 1.94 7.91 7.38
CA ALA A 33 1.08 9.09 7.28
C ALA A 33 0.47 9.16 5.88
N PHE A 34 -0.85 8.98 5.79
CA PHE A 34 -1.63 9.16 4.57
C PHE A 34 -2.30 10.54 4.57
N SER A 35 -2.12 11.29 3.48
CA SER A 35 -2.94 12.46 3.21
C SER A 35 -4.23 12.00 2.52
N VAL A 36 -5.35 12.11 3.23
CA VAL A 36 -6.68 11.80 2.71
C VAL A 36 -7.51 13.08 2.69
N ARG A 37 -8.71 13.04 2.10
CA ARG A 37 -9.51 14.26 1.89
C ARG A 37 -9.84 14.96 3.22
N GLY A 38 -9.20 16.10 3.46
CA GLY A 38 -9.46 16.95 4.62
C GLY A 38 -8.78 16.53 5.93
N SER A 39 -7.91 15.51 5.91
CA SER A 39 -7.20 15.06 7.12
C SER A 39 -5.88 14.35 6.82
N LEU A 40 -5.07 14.20 7.86
CA LEU A 40 -3.90 13.32 7.87
C LEU A 40 -4.21 12.14 8.79
N VAL A 41 -4.03 10.93 8.27
CA VAL A 41 -4.24 9.69 9.02
C VAL A 41 -2.87 9.03 9.19
N ASP A 42 -2.41 8.91 10.43
CA ASP A 42 -1.14 8.29 10.79
C ASP A 42 -1.43 6.93 11.48
N ILE A 43 -1.12 5.84 10.79
CA ILE A 43 -1.59 4.49 11.15
C ILE A 43 -0.50 3.45 10.93
N ASP A 44 -0.50 2.42 11.78
CA ASP A 44 0.39 1.27 11.67
C ASP A 44 -0.14 0.28 10.62
N ILE A 45 0.72 -0.10 9.68
CA ILE A 45 0.42 -1.06 8.61
C ILE A 45 1.21 -2.34 8.86
N TYR A 46 0.51 -3.46 8.91
CA TYR A 46 1.07 -4.79 9.16
C TYR A 46 1.21 -5.60 7.86
N LYS A 47 1.99 -6.68 7.92
CA LYS A 47 2.06 -7.67 6.84
C LYS A 47 0.73 -8.43 6.73
N HIS A 48 0.32 -8.72 5.51
CA HIS A 48 -0.80 -9.60 5.20
C HIS A 48 -0.28 -10.87 4.54
N THR A 49 -0.81 -12.02 4.96
CA THR A 49 -0.57 -13.31 4.31
C THR A 49 -1.67 -13.57 3.29
N TYR A 50 -1.31 -13.67 2.02
CA TYR A 50 -2.21 -14.06 0.94
C TYR A 50 -1.91 -15.49 0.50
N HIS A 51 -2.94 -16.32 0.42
CA HIS A 51 -2.85 -17.71 -0.05
C HIS A 51 -3.34 -17.80 -1.50
N PHE A 52 -2.61 -18.54 -2.34
CA PHE A 52 -2.90 -18.66 -3.76
C PHE A 52 -2.30 -19.95 -4.32
N ASN A 53 -2.78 -20.40 -5.48
CA ASN A 53 -2.31 -21.64 -6.09
C ASN A 53 -1.43 -21.35 -7.31
N ILE A 54 -0.27 -22.01 -7.39
CA ILE A 54 0.60 -22.01 -8.58
C ILE A 54 0.75 -23.45 -9.05
N ASN A 55 0.35 -23.74 -10.30
CA ASN A 55 0.43 -25.08 -10.90
C ASN A 55 -0.24 -26.17 -10.05
N GLY A 56 -1.37 -25.85 -9.41
CA GLY A 56 -2.11 -26.76 -8.53
C GLY A 56 -1.54 -26.90 -7.11
N ASN A 57 -0.39 -26.28 -6.81
CA ASN A 57 0.20 -26.29 -5.47
C ASN A 57 -0.24 -25.07 -4.67
N ASN A 58 -0.54 -25.29 -3.39
CA ASN A 58 -0.87 -24.21 -2.45
C ASN A 58 0.40 -23.42 -2.08
N CYS A 59 0.38 -22.12 -2.33
CA CYS A 59 1.43 -21.18 -2.01
C CYS A 59 0.88 -20.06 -1.11
N ASN A 60 1.77 -19.34 -0.45
CA ASN A 60 1.40 -18.14 0.28
C ASN A 60 2.50 -17.07 0.17
N ARG A 61 2.11 -15.82 0.45
CA ARG A 61 3.02 -14.68 0.53
C ARG A 61 2.59 -13.78 1.69
N SER A 62 3.50 -13.61 2.66
CA SER A 62 3.35 -12.63 3.75
C SER A 62 4.13 -11.36 3.41
N GLN A 63 3.43 -10.25 3.21
CA GLN A 63 4.06 -8.99 2.80
C GLN A 63 3.25 -7.79 3.28
N PHE A 64 3.91 -6.65 3.51
CA PHE A 64 3.20 -5.38 3.67
C PHE A 64 2.39 -5.07 2.40
N PRO A 65 1.14 -4.58 2.52
CA PRO A 65 0.36 -4.08 1.39
C PRO A 65 0.86 -2.70 0.94
N LEU A 66 2.17 -2.53 0.80
CA LEU A 66 2.86 -1.29 0.49
C LEU A 66 3.83 -1.49 -0.68
N GLN A 67 3.89 -0.51 -1.58
CA GLN A 67 4.87 -0.45 -2.66
C GLN A 67 5.51 0.95 -2.71
N ASN A 68 6.82 1.00 -2.92
CA ASN A 68 7.54 2.25 -3.21
C ASN A 68 6.92 2.90 -4.45
N SER A 69 6.59 4.19 -4.34
CA SER A 69 5.86 4.94 -5.37
C SER A 69 6.56 6.21 -5.82
N PHE A 70 7.89 6.30 -5.69
CA PHE A 70 8.67 7.38 -6.33
C PHE A 70 8.64 7.26 -7.86
N ALA A 71 8.64 6.04 -8.38
CA ALA A 71 8.48 5.75 -9.81
C ALA A 71 7.56 4.54 -9.98
N LEU A 72 6.62 4.64 -10.93
CA LEU A 72 5.67 3.58 -11.26
C LEU A 72 5.62 3.45 -12.78
N THR A 73 5.59 2.22 -13.29
CA THR A 73 5.42 1.99 -14.73
C THR A 73 3.97 2.23 -15.12
N MET A 74 3.73 2.72 -16.34
CA MET A 74 2.37 3.00 -16.85
C MET A 74 1.44 1.78 -16.76
N HIS A 75 1.95 0.59 -17.04
CA HIS A 75 1.19 -0.65 -16.90
C HIS A 75 0.75 -0.92 -15.44
N LYS A 76 1.50 -0.45 -14.44
CA LYS A 76 1.17 -0.61 -13.01
C LYS A 76 0.27 0.49 -12.48
N THR A 77 0.06 1.57 -13.23
CA THR A 77 -0.86 2.67 -12.86
C THR A 77 -2.18 2.64 -13.64
N GLN A 78 -2.36 1.68 -14.55
CA GLN A 78 -3.61 1.54 -15.29
C GLN A 78 -4.79 1.32 -14.33
N GLY A 79 -5.78 2.21 -14.40
CA GLY A 79 -6.97 2.18 -13.53
C GLY A 79 -6.77 2.83 -12.15
N LEU A 80 -5.58 3.38 -11.84
CA LEU A 80 -5.35 4.16 -10.62
C LEU A 80 -5.65 5.65 -10.86
N THR A 81 -6.24 6.29 -9.85
CA THR A 81 -6.40 7.75 -9.80
C THR A 81 -5.24 8.34 -9.01
N LEU A 82 -4.32 9.02 -9.69
CA LEU A 82 -3.14 9.67 -9.07
C LEU A 82 -3.30 11.21 -9.14
N PRO A 83 -3.13 11.94 -8.02
CA PRO A 83 -3.40 13.38 -7.98
C PRO A 83 -2.37 14.21 -8.74
N ARG A 84 -1.13 13.73 -8.85
CA ARG A 84 -0.05 14.39 -9.60
C ARG A 84 0.96 13.36 -10.09
N VAL A 85 1.40 13.49 -11.34
CA VAL A 85 2.42 12.65 -11.97
C VAL A 85 3.42 13.52 -12.71
N SER A 86 4.65 13.05 -12.86
CA SER A 86 5.68 13.64 -13.73
C SER A 86 6.20 12.55 -14.66
N SER A 87 6.23 12.82 -15.97
CA SER A 87 6.86 11.96 -16.98
C SER A 87 8.16 12.59 -17.44
N THR A 88 9.24 11.82 -17.44
CA THR A 88 10.52 12.15 -18.11
C THR A 88 10.44 11.85 -19.59
#